data_AF-A0A356CKU9-F1
#
_entry.id   AF-A0A356CKU9-F1
#
_cell.length_a   1.000
_cell.length_b   1.000
_cell.length_c   1.000
_cell.angle_alpha   90.00
_cell.angle_beta   90.00
_cell.angle_gamma   90.00
#
_symmetry.space_group_name_H-M   'P 1'
#
loop_
_entity.id
_entity.type
_entity.pdbx_description
1 polymer ?
#
loop_
_entity_poly.entity_id
_entity_poly.type
_entity_poly.pdbx_seq_one_letter_code
_entity_poly.pdbx_strand_id
1 'polypeptide(L)'
;DPYVRLCEELFSAAKTEFKHLEYFYFHNCLYDYVWKDNRRRQDQQIKTYDLLHKYSADYKVIFIGDASMSPYEISSPGGSVEYHNEEPGSIWMRRMGATYDKLIWINPVQEKYWQFTPSITMLRDLVEDKMFPMTLSGLERAMGTLAR
;
A
#
# COMPACT_ATOMS: atom_id res chain seq x y z
N ASP A 1 -2.71 -3.05 -15.02
CA ASP A 1 -2.19 -1.97 -14.19
C ASP A 1 -0.77 -1.63 -14.65
N PRO A 2 -0.50 -0.38 -15.04
CA PRO A 2 0.79 0.04 -15.59
C PRO A 2 1.95 -0.05 -14.60
N TYR A 3 1.71 -0.10 -13.28
CA TYR A 3 2.76 -0.04 -12.27
C TYR A 3 3.19 -1.40 -11.71
N VAL A 4 2.39 -2.45 -11.95
CA VAL A 4 2.68 -3.81 -11.44
C VAL A 4 4.05 -4.33 -11.89
N ARG A 5 4.39 -4.21 -13.19
CA ARG A 5 5.69 -4.67 -13.70
C ARG A 5 6.87 -3.92 -13.08
N LEU A 6 6.74 -2.60 -12.94
CA LEU A 6 7.78 -1.76 -12.36
C LEU A 6 8.00 -2.10 -10.87
N CYS A 7 6.92 -2.39 -10.14
CA CYS A 7 7.02 -2.90 -8.76
C CYS A 7 7.71 -4.27 -8.73
N GLU A 8 7.30 -5.19 -9.59
CA GLU A 8 7.89 -6.53 -9.69
C GLU A 8 9.39 -6.47 -10.00
N GLU A 9 9.81 -5.59 -10.91
CA GLU A 9 11.22 -5.36 -11.23
C GLU A 9 12.00 -4.79 -10.03
N LEU A 10 11.45 -3.79 -9.35
CA LEU A 10 12.07 -3.17 -8.16
C LEU A 10 12.23 -4.18 -7.02
N PHE A 11 11.20 -4.98 -6.73
CA PHE A 11 11.26 -6.02 -5.71
C PHE A 11 12.13 -7.21 -6.11
N SER A 12 12.13 -7.60 -7.39
CA SER A 12 13.01 -8.65 -7.89
C SER A 12 14.48 -8.25 -7.76
N ALA A 13 14.81 -6.98 -8.02
CA ALA A 13 16.16 -6.45 -7.85
C ALA A 13 16.58 -6.39 -6.37
N ALA A 14 15.63 -6.12 -5.46
CA ALA A 14 15.92 -6.02 -4.02
C ALA A 14 15.83 -7.36 -3.26
N LYS A 15 15.39 -8.45 -3.91
CA LYS A 15 15.14 -9.75 -3.27
C LYS A 15 16.36 -10.37 -2.60
N THR A 16 17.57 -10.05 -3.08
CA THR A 16 18.83 -10.53 -2.47
C THR A 16 19.16 -9.84 -1.15
N GLU A 17 18.62 -8.65 -0.93
CA GLU A 17 18.87 -7.84 0.28
C GLU A 17 17.90 -8.16 1.42
N PHE A 18 16.79 -8.87 1.14
CA PHE A 18 15.76 -9.21 2.13
C PHE A 18 15.68 -10.72 2.38
N LYS A 19 15.95 -11.15 3.62
CA LYS A 19 15.83 -12.57 4.02
C LYS A 19 14.40 -13.12 3.87
N HIS A 20 13.40 -12.30 4.12
CA HIS A 20 11.97 -12.65 4.01
C HIS A 20 11.24 -11.51 3.31
N LEU A 21 10.77 -11.75 2.09
CA LEU A 21 10.00 -10.81 1.28
C LEU A 21 8.71 -11.48 0.83
N GLU A 22 7.59 -10.92 1.25
CA GLU A 22 6.25 -11.37 0.89
C GLU A 22 5.52 -10.20 0.24
N TYR A 23 4.98 -10.41 -0.96
CA TYR A 23 4.18 -9.40 -1.65
C TYR A 23 2.73 -9.84 -1.77
N PHE A 24 1.85 -8.84 -1.85
CA PHE A 24 0.41 -8.99 -1.96
C PHE A 24 -0.13 -7.88 -2.86
N TYR A 25 -1.19 -8.19 -3.60
CA TYR A 25 -1.94 -7.25 -4.42
C TYR A 25 -3.22 -6.84 -3.70
N PHE A 26 -3.66 -5.60 -3.92
CA PHE A 26 -4.95 -5.06 -3.48
C PHE A 26 -5.51 -4.15 -4.60
N HIS A 27 -6.74 -3.68 -4.48
CA HIS A 27 -7.39 -2.84 -5.48
C HIS A 27 -7.63 -1.43 -4.94
N ASN A 28 -6.93 -0.44 -5.50
CA ASN A 28 -6.97 0.98 -5.13
C ASN A 28 -6.56 1.30 -3.68
N CYS A 29 -7.36 0.89 -2.69
CA CYS A 29 -7.07 1.01 -1.26
C CYS A 29 -7.00 -0.37 -0.59
N LEU A 30 -6.42 -0.44 0.60
CA LEU A 30 -6.44 -1.68 1.40
C LEU A 30 -7.78 -1.82 2.11
N TYR A 31 -8.34 -3.02 2.06
CA TYR A 31 -9.63 -3.38 2.67
C TYR A 31 -9.52 -4.74 3.38
N ASP A 32 -10.60 -5.52 3.36
CA ASP A 32 -10.76 -6.83 4.00
C ASP A 32 -9.86 -7.92 3.41
N TYR A 33 -9.50 -7.81 2.13
CA TYR A 33 -8.77 -8.84 1.40
C TYR A 33 -7.58 -8.30 0.60
N VAL A 34 -6.60 -9.19 0.46
CA VAL A 34 -5.44 -9.09 -0.41
C VAL A 34 -5.25 -10.38 -1.21
N TRP A 35 -4.41 -10.35 -2.24
CA TRP A 35 -4.21 -11.49 -3.15
C TRP A 35 -2.73 -11.77 -3.39
N LYS A 36 -2.40 -13.01 -3.74
CA LYS A 36 -1.05 -13.39 -4.19
C LYS A 36 -0.83 -13.24 -5.70
N ASP A 37 -1.90 -13.09 -6.47
CA ASP A 37 -1.87 -12.92 -7.92
C ASP A 37 -2.63 -11.64 -8.30
N ASN A 38 -2.08 -10.86 -9.22
CA ASN A 38 -2.67 -9.61 -9.72
C ASN A 38 -4.02 -9.83 -10.44
N ARG A 39 -4.33 -11.06 -10.87
CA ARG A 39 -5.66 -11.42 -11.37
C ARG A 39 -6.75 -11.28 -10.31
N ARG A 40 -6.37 -11.16 -9.02
CA ARG A 40 -7.24 -10.90 -7.86
C ARG A 40 -8.53 -11.75 -7.88
N ARG A 41 -8.38 -13.04 -8.16
CA ARG A 41 -9.53 -13.95 -8.25
C ARG A 41 -10.23 -14.06 -6.90
N GLN A 42 -11.57 -14.08 -6.90
CA GLN A 42 -12.36 -14.11 -5.67
C GLN A 42 -12.08 -15.35 -4.81
N ASP A 43 -11.80 -16.50 -5.42
CA ASP A 43 -11.49 -17.76 -4.75
C ASP A 43 -10.09 -17.81 -4.12
N GLN A 44 -9.27 -16.78 -4.30
CA GLN A 44 -7.89 -16.69 -3.81
C GLN A 44 -7.67 -15.51 -2.85
N GLN A 45 -8.75 -15.00 -2.26
CA GLN A 45 -8.71 -13.93 -1.27
C GLN A 45 -8.01 -14.39 0.02
N ILE A 46 -7.09 -13.56 0.52
CA ILE A 46 -6.47 -13.70 1.83
C ILE A 46 -6.99 -12.55 2.68
N LYS A 47 -7.46 -12.84 3.90
CA LYS A 47 -7.96 -11.79 4.78
C LYS A 47 -6.81 -10.90 5.23
N THR A 48 -6.98 -9.59 5.18
CA THR A 48 -5.99 -8.63 5.68
C THR A 48 -5.72 -8.84 7.17
N TYR A 49 -6.75 -9.23 7.95
CA TYR A 49 -6.56 -9.64 9.34
C TYR A 49 -5.60 -10.81 9.51
N ASP A 50 -5.60 -11.80 8.60
CA ASP A 50 -4.67 -12.92 8.70
C ASP A 50 -3.23 -12.44 8.52
N LEU A 51 -3.00 -11.42 7.69
CA LEU A 51 -1.68 -10.80 7.58
C LEU A 51 -1.26 -10.09 8.87
N LEU A 52 -2.17 -9.31 9.47
CA LEU A 52 -1.95 -8.60 10.74
C LEU A 52 -1.61 -9.55 11.89
N HIS A 53 -2.19 -10.75 11.91
CA HIS A 53 -1.89 -11.76 12.95
C HIS A 53 -0.65 -12.60 12.64
N LYS A 54 -0.33 -12.80 11.35
CA LYS A 54 0.77 -13.66 10.92
C LYS A 54 2.13 -12.98 11.03
N TYR A 55 2.21 -11.70 10.67
CA TYR A 55 3.46 -10.96 10.66
C TYR A 55 3.56 -10.08 11.91
N SER A 56 4.68 -10.17 12.61
CA SER A 56 4.96 -9.35 13.78
C SER A 56 5.19 -7.88 13.39
N ALA A 57 5.05 -6.99 14.37
CA ALA A 57 5.20 -5.54 14.20
C ALA A 57 6.61 -5.08 13.75
N ASP A 58 7.61 -5.97 13.78
CA ASP A 58 8.98 -5.73 13.29
C ASP A 58 9.09 -5.77 11.76
N TYR A 59 8.06 -6.25 11.06
CA TYR A 59 8.00 -6.21 9.61
C TYR A 59 7.93 -4.78 9.08
N LYS A 60 8.58 -4.57 7.94
CA LYS A 60 8.53 -3.32 7.18
C LYS A 60 7.45 -3.46 6.11
N VAL A 61 6.52 -2.50 6.06
CA VAL A 61 5.42 -2.48 5.10
C VAL A 61 5.66 -1.39 4.07
N ILE A 62 5.61 -1.78 2.80
CA ILE A 62 5.76 -0.87 1.67
C ILE A 62 4.51 -1.01 0.80
N PHE A 63 3.65 0.00 0.83
CA PHE A 63 2.58 0.14 -0.15
C PHE A 63 3.15 0.72 -1.43
N ILE A 64 2.69 0.22 -2.58
CA ILE A 64 3.03 0.82 -3.88
C ILE A 64 1.76 0.98 -4.70
N GLY A 65 1.52 2.19 -5.18
CA GLY A 65 0.35 2.52 -5.99
C GLY A 65 0.25 4.03 -6.23
N ASP A 66 -0.46 4.43 -7.28
CA ASP A 66 -0.65 5.85 -7.63
C ASP A 66 -1.52 6.65 -6.65
N ALA A 67 -2.17 5.96 -5.71
CA ALA A 67 -3.10 6.52 -4.73
C ALA A 67 -4.21 7.37 -5.38
N SER A 68 -4.50 7.12 -6.66
CA SER A 68 -5.43 7.90 -7.47
C SER A 68 -6.73 7.12 -7.60
N MET A 69 -7.74 7.54 -6.84
CA MET A 69 -9.02 6.84 -6.73
C MET A 69 -10.11 7.82 -6.33
N SER A 70 -11.38 7.38 -6.32
CA SER A 70 -12.44 8.22 -5.76
C SER A 70 -12.22 8.38 -4.24
N PRO A 71 -12.34 9.59 -3.65
CA PRO A 71 -12.21 9.77 -2.21
C PRO A 71 -13.15 8.90 -1.36
N TYR A 72 -14.28 8.48 -1.95
CA TYR A 72 -15.23 7.57 -1.31
C TYR A 72 -14.64 6.18 -1.03
N GLU A 73 -13.74 5.71 -1.89
CA GLU A 73 -13.03 4.42 -1.72
C GLU A 73 -12.23 4.40 -0.40
N ILE A 74 -11.72 5.54 0.05
CA ILE A 74 -10.96 5.66 1.29
C ILE A 74 -11.89 5.93 2.49
N SER A 75 -12.90 6.77 2.31
CA SER A 75 -13.65 7.37 3.43
C SER A 75 -14.93 6.65 3.82
N SER A 76 -15.48 5.76 2.98
CA SER A 76 -16.82 5.21 3.16
C SER A 76 -16.89 3.68 3.15
N PRO A 77 -17.80 3.06 3.92
CA PRO A 77 -18.20 1.66 3.71
C PRO A 77 -18.76 1.47 2.30
N GLY A 78 -18.55 0.30 1.72
CA GLY A 78 -18.95 0.00 0.33
C GLY A 78 -18.19 0.79 -0.74
N GLY A 79 -17.09 1.46 -0.38
CA GLY A 79 -16.22 2.18 -1.31
C GLY A 79 -15.40 1.27 -2.23
N SER A 80 -15.20 0.00 -1.88
CA SER A 80 -14.52 -0.97 -2.73
C SER A 80 -15.33 -1.23 -4.01
N VAL A 81 -14.63 -1.21 -5.16
CA VAL A 81 -15.23 -1.47 -6.48
C VAL A 81 -15.39 -2.97 -6.75
N GLU A 82 -14.61 -3.81 -6.08
CA GLU A 82 -14.57 -5.27 -6.32
C GLU A 82 -15.64 -6.02 -5.49
N TYR A 83 -16.06 -5.47 -4.34
CA TYR A 83 -17.04 -6.07 -3.42
C TYR A 83 -17.51 -5.04 -2.38
N HIS A 84 -18.57 -5.34 -1.64
CA HIS A 84 -19.02 -4.50 -0.53
C HIS A 84 -18.15 -4.69 0.72
N ASN A 85 -17.32 -3.70 1.05
CA ASN A 85 -16.52 -3.67 2.28
C ASN A 85 -17.31 -3.04 3.44
N GLU A 86 -17.28 -3.67 4.62
CA GLU A 86 -17.97 -3.15 5.80
C GLU A 86 -17.26 -1.94 6.41
N GLU A 87 -15.91 -1.96 6.42
CA GLU A 87 -15.10 -0.88 6.99
C GLU A 87 -14.43 -0.05 5.88
N PRO A 88 -14.39 1.30 6.00
CA PRO A 88 -13.69 2.16 5.06
C PRO A 88 -12.19 1.83 4.92
N GLY A 89 -11.60 2.09 3.74
CA GLY A 89 -10.17 1.89 3.52
C GLY A 89 -9.28 2.67 4.52
N SER A 90 -9.72 3.86 4.95
CA SER A 90 -9.05 4.64 5.99
C SER A 90 -8.93 3.91 7.33
N ILE A 91 -9.91 3.08 7.71
CA ILE A 91 -9.84 2.29 8.94
C ILE A 91 -8.76 1.19 8.80
N TRP A 92 -8.71 0.53 7.66
CA TRP A 92 -7.68 -0.46 7.35
C TRP A 92 -6.28 0.14 7.32
N MET A 93 -6.11 1.32 6.71
CA MET A 93 -4.82 2.02 6.69
C MET A 93 -4.37 2.43 8.10
N ARG A 94 -5.29 2.96 8.94
CA ARG A 94 -4.97 3.26 10.35
C ARG A 94 -4.60 2.02 11.14
N ARG A 95 -5.29 0.90 10.91
CA ARG A 95 -4.98 -0.39 11.55
C ARG A 95 -3.59 -0.90 11.16
N MET A 96 -3.22 -0.76 9.89
CA MET A 96 -1.86 -1.08 9.42
C MET A 96 -0.81 -0.18 10.08
N GLY A 97 -1.04 1.13 10.12
CA GLY A 97 -0.13 2.08 10.78
C GLY A 97 0.02 1.85 12.29
N ALA A 98 -1.05 1.42 12.97
CA ALA A 98 -1.02 1.06 14.38
C ALA A 98 -0.32 -0.28 14.67
N THR A 99 -0.22 -1.16 13.65
CA THR A 99 0.40 -2.49 13.79
C THR A 99 1.88 -2.45 13.38
N TYR A 100 2.22 -1.69 12.34
CA TYR A 100 3.56 -1.62 11.77
C TYR A 100 4.09 -0.19 11.80
N ASP A 101 5.01 0.08 12.72
CA ASP A 101 5.65 1.40 12.84
C ASP A 101 6.42 1.78 11.56
N LYS A 102 6.98 0.77 10.87
CA LYS A 102 7.77 0.91 9.66
C LYS A 102 6.91 0.72 8.41
N LEU A 103 5.99 1.65 8.20
CA LEU A 103 5.07 1.69 7.07
C LEU A 103 5.31 2.92 6.20
N ILE A 104 5.45 2.70 4.89
CA ILE A 104 5.62 3.76 3.89
C ILE A 104 4.70 3.51 2.66
N TRP A 105 4.52 4.55 1.84
CA TRP A 105 3.86 4.47 0.54
C TRP A 105 4.78 4.98 -0.57
N ILE A 106 4.98 4.21 -1.64
CA ILE A 106 5.70 4.64 -2.83
C ILE A 106 4.68 4.98 -3.92
N ASN A 107 4.67 6.24 -4.36
CA ASN A 107 3.72 6.73 -5.35
C ASN A 107 4.43 7.05 -6.69
N PRO A 108 4.06 6.39 -7.80
CA PRO A 108 4.63 6.66 -9.13
C PRO A 108 4.13 7.96 -9.79
N VAL A 109 3.07 8.58 -9.27
CA VAL A 109 2.62 9.91 -9.72
C VAL A 109 3.69 10.93 -9.36
N GLN A 110 4.01 11.85 -10.27
CA GLN A 110 4.98 12.91 -9.99
C GLN A 110 4.51 13.75 -8.80
N GLU A 111 5.40 13.99 -7.83
CA GLU A 111 5.10 14.62 -6.54
C GLU A 111 4.39 15.98 -6.66
N LYS A 112 4.74 16.77 -7.69
CA LYS A 112 4.09 18.06 -7.99
C LYS A 112 2.58 17.97 -8.23
N TYR A 113 2.06 16.79 -8.57
CA TYR A 113 0.65 16.57 -8.82
C TYR A 113 -0.14 16.12 -7.59
N TRP A 114 0.53 15.69 -6.52
CA TRP A 114 -0.14 15.06 -5.37
C TRP A 114 -1.17 15.97 -4.71
N GLN A 115 -0.84 17.24 -4.55
CA GLN A 115 -1.73 18.25 -3.95
C GLN A 115 -3.01 18.51 -4.76
N PHE A 116 -3.06 18.10 -6.03
CA PHE A 116 -4.23 18.29 -6.90
C PHE A 116 -5.12 17.05 -6.96
N THR A 117 -4.70 15.93 -6.35
CA THR A 117 -5.47 14.69 -6.30
C THR A 117 -5.88 14.40 -4.85
N PRO A 118 -7.15 14.62 -4.48
CA PRO A 118 -7.60 14.51 -3.08
C PRO A 118 -7.35 13.15 -2.42
N SER A 119 -7.45 12.05 -3.18
CA SER A 119 -7.17 10.72 -2.64
C SER A 119 -5.69 10.54 -2.27
N ILE A 120 -4.78 11.15 -3.02
CA ILE A 120 -3.34 11.12 -2.73
C ILE A 120 -3.07 11.88 -1.42
N THR A 121 -3.66 13.06 -1.24
CA THR A 121 -3.50 13.81 0.02
C THR A 121 -4.07 13.04 1.21
N MET A 122 -5.25 12.42 1.06
CA MET A 122 -5.83 11.60 2.13
C MET A 122 -4.95 10.41 2.51
N LEU A 123 -4.42 9.67 1.52
CA LEU A 123 -3.55 8.53 1.80
C LEU A 123 -2.21 8.97 2.38
N ARG A 124 -1.66 10.11 1.94
CA ARG A 124 -0.45 10.71 2.50
C ARG A 124 -0.63 11.05 3.98
N ASP A 125 -1.78 11.62 4.36
CA ASP A 125 -2.11 11.90 5.76
C ASP A 125 -2.25 10.60 6.57
N LEU A 126 -2.89 9.57 6.00
CA LEU A 126 -3.06 8.26 6.65
C LEU A 126 -1.74 7.53 6.89
N VAL A 127 -0.71 7.79 6.07
CA VAL A 127 0.65 7.28 6.28
C VAL A 127 1.57 8.30 6.96
N GLU A 128 1.02 9.36 7.56
CA GLU A 128 1.77 10.37 8.33
C GLU A 128 2.94 10.98 7.54
N ASP A 129 2.67 11.44 6.31
CA ASP A 129 3.67 12.00 5.40
C ASP A 129 4.78 11.03 4.95
N LYS A 130 4.70 9.74 5.30
CA LYS A 130 5.63 8.69 4.84
C LYS A 130 5.31 8.20 3.42
N MET A 131 4.97 9.13 2.52
CA MET A 131 4.76 8.88 1.09
C MET A 131 5.93 9.44 0.27
N PHE A 132 6.49 8.63 -0.63
CA PHE A 132 7.69 8.95 -1.38
C PHE A 132 7.47 8.75 -2.89
N PRO A 133 8.04 9.62 -3.75
CA PRO A 133 7.92 9.45 -5.20
C PRO A 133 8.75 8.26 -5.67
N MET A 134 8.33 7.61 -6.76
CA MET A 134 9.08 6.54 -7.41
C MET A 134 10.25 7.09 -8.25
N THR A 135 11.19 7.78 -7.59
CA THR A 135 12.45 8.25 -8.14
C THR A 135 13.60 7.68 -7.31
N LEU A 136 14.83 7.67 -7.83
CA LEU A 136 15.98 7.18 -7.08
C LEU A 136 16.10 7.86 -5.69
N SER A 137 16.02 9.19 -5.66
CA SER A 137 16.08 9.94 -4.41
C SER A 137 14.87 9.70 -3.50
N GLY A 138 13.68 9.49 -4.06
CA GLY A 138 12.49 9.11 -3.29
C GLY A 138 12.65 7.74 -2.62
N LEU A 139 13.17 6.75 -3.35
CA LEU A 139 13.44 5.41 -2.85
C LEU A 139 14.52 5.42 -1.76
N GLU A 140 15.59 6.20 -1.93
CA GLU A 140 16.63 6.36 -0.90
C GLU A 140 16.03 6.92 0.41
N ARG A 141 15.20 7.97 0.34
CA ARG A 141 14.51 8.54 1.51
C ARG A 141 13.54 7.53 2.15
N ALA A 142 12.83 6.78 1.33
CA ALA A 142 11.89 5.76 1.77
C ALA A 142 12.60 4.65 2.56
N MET A 143 13.71 4.15 2.02
CA MET A 143 14.53 3.15 2.70
C MET A 143 15.19 3.68 3.98
N GLY A 144 15.66 4.93 3.95
CA GLY A 144 16.17 5.59 5.16
C GLY A 144 15.13 5.73 6.27
N THR A 145 13.86 5.96 5.90
CA THR A 145 12.74 6.03 6.86
C THR A 145 12.46 4.67 7.49
N LEU A 146 12.53 3.59 6.70
CA LEU A 146 12.35 2.22 7.17
C LEU A 146 13.54 1.66 7.97
N ALA A 147 14.74 2.27 7.86
CA ALA A 147 15.94 1.82 8.55
C ALA A 147 16.12 2.45 9.95
N ARG A 148 15.41 3.55 10.22
CA ARG A 148 15.32 4.17 11.55
C ARG A 148 14.46 3.31 12.48
#